data_AF-A0A090X856-F1
#
_entry.id   AF-A0A090X856-F1
#
_cell.length_a   1.000
_cell.length_b   1.000
_cell.length_c   1.000
_cell.angle_alpha   90.00
_cell.angle_beta   90.00
_cell.angle_gamma   90.00
#
_symmetry.space_group_name_H-M   'P 1'
#
loop_
_entity.id
_entity.type
_entity.pdbx_description
1 polymer ?
#
loop_
_entity_poly.entity_id
_entity_poly.type
_entity_poly.pdbx_seq_one_letter_code
_entity_poly.pdbx_strand_id
1 'polypeptide(L)'
;MMWYIFLCVLSALLQNASARGESRNFEVAYPKLLESRGLSSEKVIHIKEGVILHLEKSSVLSENLVLTDLSGKEPVVTPMNGTYMERNLYHDKEKMAAVEVKEKNGAVEVSGVISDTLRILPLHLMARAEDGSIAHKIFEVDAPAHRGHDYVETSNNQLEERLNGYKLSTPKQVKVPDPFLIETLIVADKYFYANFENDTQLVTYIATTMATANIRYSNAILTLKVT
;
A
#
# COMPACT_ATOMS: atom_id res chain seq x y z
N MET A 1 -36.03 -28.85 14.53
CA MET A 1 -35.19 -27.80 15.16
C MET A 1 -33.79 -27.68 14.54
N MET A 2 -33.13 -28.76 14.14
CA MET A 2 -31.79 -28.69 13.50
C MET A 2 -31.75 -28.07 12.08
N TRP A 3 -32.84 -28.13 11.32
CA TRP A 3 -32.89 -27.55 9.96
C TRP A 3 -32.79 -26.02 9.96
N TYR A 4 -33.40 -25.36 10.95
CA TYR A 4 -33.36 -23.90 11.08
C TYR A 4 -31.97 -23.39 11.48
N ILE A 5 -31.20 -24.18 12.25
CA ILE A 5 -29.82 -23.82 12.62
C ILE A 5 -28.92 -23.86 11.38
N PHE A 6 -29.07 -24.85 10.51
CA PHE A 6 -28.29 -24.94 9.26
C PHE A 6 -28.59 -23.78 8.30
N LEU A 7 -29.85 -23.33 8.22
CA LEU A 7 -30.23 -22.18 7.40
C LEU A 7 -29.67 -20.85 7.94
N CYS A 8 -29.64 -20.66 9.26
CA CYS A 8 -29.08 -19.45 9.88
C CYS A 8 -27.55 -19.38 9.75
N VAL A 9 -26.85 -20.52 9.82
CA VAL A 9 -25.39 -20.55 9.62
C VAL A 9 -25.04 -20.28 8.16
N LEU A 10 -25.83 -20.81 7.20
CA LEU A 10 -25.63 -20.52 5.78
C LEU A 10 -25.94 -19.06 5.43
N SER A 11 -26.97 -18.45 6.03
CA SER A 11 -27.26 -17.03 5.84
C SER A 11 -26.20 -16.12 6.47
N ALA A 12 -25.66 -16.49 7.63
CA ALA A 12 -24.56 -15.75 8.26
C ALA A 12 -23.25 -15.85 7.46
N LEU A 13 -22.98 -17.00 6.83
CA LEU A 13 -21.84 -17.17 5.92
C LEU A 13 -22.00 -16.35 4.63
N LEU A 14 -23.22 -16.27 4.08
CA LEU A 14 -23.51 -15.42 2.90
C LEU A 14 -23.48 -13.92 3.24
N GLN A 15 -23.91 -13.52 4.44
CA GLN A 15 -23.83 -12.13 4.90
C GLN A 15 -22.39 -11.72 5.25
N ASN A 16 -21.58 -12.61 5.81
CA ASN A 16 -20.16 -12.34 6.06
C ASN A 16 -19.32 -12.31 4.77
N ALA A 17 -19.74 -12.99 3.71
CA ALA A 17 -19.15 -12.81 2.38
C ALA A 17 -19.46 -11.41 1.79
N SER A 18 -20.57 -10.79 2.22
CA SER A 18 -21.01 -9.45 1.82
C SER A 18 -20.43 -8.31 2.67
N ALA A 19 -19.71 -8.62 3.77
CA ALA A 19 -19.04 -7.63 4.62
C ALA A 19 -17.64 -7.21 4.09
N ARG A 20 -17.28 -7.64 2.88
CA ARG A 20 -16.22 -7.00 2.09
C ARG A 20 -16.87 -5.85 1.34
N GLY A 21 -16.60 -4.61 1.77
CA GLY A 21 -17.22 -3.38 1.29
C GLY A 21 -17.71 -3.46 -0.15
N GLU A 22 -19.01 -3.23 -0.32
CA GLU A 22 -19.66 -3.11 -1.62
C GLU A 22 -18.91 -2.08 -2.47
N SER A 23 -18.11 -2.57 -3.42
CA SER A 23 -17.61 -1.73 -4.48
C SER A 23 -18.77 -1.47 -5.42
N ARG A 24 -19.34 -0.26 -5.29
CA ARG A 24 -19.94 0.48 -6.40
C ARG A 24 -19.11 0.20 -7.66
N ASN A 25 -19.74 -0.33 -8.71
CA ASN A 25 -19.19 -0.63 -10.05
C ASN A 25 -17.66 -0.78 -10.16
N PHE A 26 -17.17 -2.01 -10.35
CA PHE A 26 -15.77 -2.25 -10.71
C PHE A 26 -15.65 -2.67 -12.16
N GLU A 27 -14.51 -2.36 -12.76
CA GLU A 27 -14.16 -2.79 -14.11
C GLU A 27 -13.18 -3.97 -14.06
N VAL A 28 -13.30 -4.89 -15.01
CA VAL A 28 -12.34 -5.99 -15.17
C VAL A 28 -11.36 -5.64 -16.28
N ALA A 29 -10.07 -5.72 -15.96
CA ALA A 29 -8.98 -5.51 -16.90
C ALA A 29 -8.03 -6.72 -16.93
N TYR A 30 -7.24 -6.81 -17.99
CA TYR A 30 -6.24 -7.85 -18.19
C TYR A 30 -4.89 -7.19 -18.49
N PRO A 31 -4.12 -6.80 -17.46
CA PRO A 31 -2.86 -6.12 -17.62
C PRO A 31 -1.87 -6.94 -18.44
N LYS A 32 -1.17 -6.27 -19.34
CA LYS A 32 -0.13 -6.85 -20.19
C LYS A 32 1.14 -6.03 -20.10
N LEU A 33 2.26 -6.72 -19.97
CA LEU A 33 3.57 -6.10 -20.08
C LEU A 33 3.86 -5.86 -21.58
N LEU A 34 3.99 -4.60 -21.99
CA LEU A 34 4.27 -4.21 -23.37
C LEU A 34 5.77 -4.20 -23.66
N GLU A 35 6.55 -3.66 -22.73
CA GLU A 35 8.01 -3.57 -22.84
C GLU A 35 8.65 -3.88 -21.49
N SER A 36 9.68 -4.72 -21.52
CA SER A 36 10.73 -4.77 -20.51
C SER A 36 12.00 -4.35 -21.23
N ARG A 37 12.45 -3.11 -21.07
CA ARG A 37 13.58 -2.59 -21.84
C ARG A 37 14.90 -3.19 -21.34
N GLY A 38 15.28 -4.37 -21.83
CA GLY A 38 16.64 -4.93 -21.64
C GLY A 38 17.19 -4.82 -20.20
N LEU A 39 18.39 -4.24 -20.05
CA LEU A 39 19.08 -3.98 -18.77
C LEU A 39 18.44 -2.87 -17.91
N SER A 40 17.41 -2.17 -18.41
CA SER A 40 16.69 -1.15 -17.65
C SER A 40 15.68 -1.82 -16.72
N SER A 41 15.64 -1.33 -15.48
CA SER A 41 14.66 -1.74 -14.47
C SER A 41 13.26 -1.20 -14.74
N GLU A 42 13.02 -0.57 -15.90
CA GLU A 42 11.76 0.04 -16.26
C GLU A 42 10.81 -0.94 -16.97
N LYS A 43 9.51 -0.74 -16.74
CA LYS A 43 8.46 -1.57 -17.34
C LYS A 43 7.37 -0.69 -17.93
N VAL A 44 6.79 -1.12 -19.05
CA VAL A 44 5.57 -0.49 -19.59
C VAL A 44 4.44 -1.50 -19.47
N ILE A 45 3.42 -1.18 -18.66
CA ILE A 45 2.24 -2.03 -18.48
C ILE A 45 1.03 -1.33 -19.07
N HIS A 46 0.35 -2.02 -19.97
CA HIS A 46 -0.98 -1.64 -20.43
C HIS A 46 -2.02 -2.35 -19.58
N ILE A 47 -2.80 -1.58 -18.83
CA ILE A 47 -3.85 -2.11 -17.97
C ILE A 47 -5.17 -2.21 -18.74
N LYS A 48 -5.60 -1.09 -19.34
CA LYS A 48 -6.79 -0.97 -20.18
C LYS A 48 -6.64 0.24 -21.11
N GLU A 49 -7.60 0.43 -22.00
CA GLU A 49 -7.67 1.61 -22.85
C GLU A 49 -7.57 2.89 -22.03
N GLY A 50 -6.64 3.78 -22.40
CA GLY A 50 -6.34 5.01 -21.68
C GLY A 50 -5.54 4.87 -20.37
N VAL A 51 -5.18 3.65 -19.93
CA VAL A 51 -4.37 3.40 -18.72
C VAL A 51 -3.14 2.58 -19.05
N ILE A 52 -2.05 3.30 -19.33
CA ILE A 52 -0.70 2.76 -19.52
C ILE A 52 0.19 3.37 -18.45
N LEU A 53 0.98 2.53 -17.78
CA LEU A 53 1.93 2.93 -16.76
C LEU A 53 3.37 2.76 -17.26
N HIS A 54 4.19 3.78 -17.06
CA HIS A 54 5.62 3.81 -17.29
C HIS A 54 6.32 3.70 -15.94
N LEU A 55 6.75 2.48 -15.62
CA LEU A 55 7.13 2.08 -14.28
C LEU A 55 8.64 2.17 -14.07
N GLU A 56 9.06 2.94 -13.06
CA GLU A 56 10.40 2.98 -12.48
C GLU A 56 10.43 2.18 -11.17
N LYS A 57 11.61 1.71 -10.73
CA LYS A 57 11.76 1.05 -9.43
C LYS A 57 11.47 2.02 -8.29
N SER A 58 10.69 1.55 -7.31
CA SER A 58 10.54 2.24 -6.04
C SER A 58 11.53 1.70 -5.02
N SER A 59 12.03 2.58 -4.15
CA SER A 59 12.80 2.19 -2.97
C SER A 59 12.30 2.96 -1.76
N VAL A 60 11.74 2.23 -0.79
CA VAL A 60 11.09 2.75 0.41
C VAL A 60 11.43 1.93 1.66
N LEU A 61 11.87 0.69 1.51
CA LEU A 61 12.22 -0.20 2.60
C LEU A 61 13.73 -0.19 2.84
N SER A 62 14.14 -0.08 4.11
CA SER A 62 15.53 -0.38 4.47
C SER A 62 15.86 -1.85 4.24
N GLU A 63 17.08 -2.16 3.81
CA GLU A 63 17.54 -3.54 3.58
C GLU A 63 17.30 -4.46 4.79
N ASN A 64 17.54 -3.96 6.01
CA ASN A 64 17.39 -4.71 7.25
C ASN A 64 16.07 -4.36 7.96
N LEU A 65 14.93 -4.59 7.31
CA LEU A 65 13.63 -4.30 7.91
C LEU A 65 13.33 -5.23 9.10
N VAL A 66 12.67 -4.72 10.12
CA VAL A 66 12.21 -5.52 11.27
C VAL A 66 10.71 -5.36 11.44
N LEU A 67 9.99 -6.49 11.51
CA LEU A 67 8.60 -6.53 11.96
C LEU A 67 8.57 -7.04 13.39
N THR A 68 7.85 -6.34 14.28
CA THR A 68 7.63 -6.78 15.65
C THR A 68 6.14 -7.03 15.88
N ASP A 69 5.77 -8.27 16.15
CA ASP A 69 4.42 -8.65 16.57
C ASP A 69 4.29 -8.57 18.09
N LEU A 70 3.39 -7.70 18.55
CA LEU A 70 3.07 -7.45 19.97
C LEU A 70 1.70 -8.02 20.38
N SER A 71 1.07 -8.84 19.53
CA SER A 71 -0.26 -9.40 19.79
C SER A 71 -0.25 -10.55 20.81
N GLY A 72 0.90 -11.21 20.97
CA GLY A 72 1.12 -12.31 21.90
C GLY A 72 1.47 -11.87 23.33
N LYS A 73 1.80 -12.84 24.19
CA LYS A 73 2.32 -12.58 25.54
C LYS A 73 3.73 -12.00 25.53
N GLU A 74 4.54 -12.46 24.58
CA GLU A 74 5.91 -12.03 24.37
C GLU A 74 6.04 -11.46 22.95
N PRO A 75 6.83 -10.38 22.76
CA PRO A 75 7.12 -9.85 21.43
C PRO A 75 7.79 -10.88 20.53
N VAL A 76 7.31 -11.00 19.28
CA VAL A 76 7.98 -11.79 18.24
C VAL A 76 8.63 -10.83 17.26
N VAL A 77 9.95 -10.93 17.11
CA VAL A 77 10.75 -10.09 16.21
C VAL A 77 11.13 -10.89 14.97
N THR A 78 10.71 -10.41 13.79
CA THR A 78 10.95 -11.04 12.50
C THR A 78 11.82 -10.13 11.63
N PRO A 79 13.11 -10.47 11.44
CA PRO A 79 13.96 -9.79 10.46
C PRO A 79 13.49 -10.07 9.04
N MET A 80 13.49 -9.04 8.20
CA MET A 80 13.07 -9.11 6.80
C MET A 80 14.08 -8.41 5.90
N ASN A 81 14.29 -8.96 4.71
CA ASN A 81 15.11 -8.32 3.69
C ASN A 81 14.26 -7.31 2.90
N GLY A 82 14.39 -6.02 3.22
CA GLY A 82 13.60 -4.97 2.58
C GLY A 82 13.86 -4.84 1.08
N THR A 83 15.10 -4.99 0.65
CA THR A 83 15.49 -4.99 -0.78
C THR A 83 14.77 -6.11 -1.55
N TYR A 84 14.67 -7.30 -0.96
CA TYR A 84 13.89 -8.39 -1.51
C TYR A 84 12.40 -8.05 -1.49
N MET A 85 11.88 -7.51 -0.39
CA MET A 85 10.46 -7.16 -0.26
C MET A 85 9.99 -6.15 -1.31
N GLU A 86 10.77 -5.11 -1.58
CA GLU A 86 10.42 -4.07 -2.57
C GLU A 86 10.85 -4.41 -4.00
N ARG A 87 11.44 -5.59 -4.24
CA ARG A 87 11.97 -5.97 -5.56
C ARG A 87 10.93 -5.94 -6.67
N ASN A 88 9.64 -5.98 -6.35
CA ASN A 88 8.55 -5.95 -7.32
C ASN A 88 7.76 -4.63 -7.24
N LEU A 89 8.23 -3.66 -6.48
CA LEU A 89 7.58 -2.37 -6.28
C LEU A 89 8.07 -1.36 -7.30
N TYR A 90 7.11 -0.71 -7.95
CA TYR A 90 7.33 0.27 -9.00
C TYR A 90 6.46 1.50 -8.79
N HIS A 91 6.82 2.59 -9.44
CA HIS A 91 6.02 3.80 -9.50
C HIS A 91 6.01 4.44 -10.89
N ASP A 92 4.98 5.22 -11.17
CA ASP A 92 4.90 6.15 -12.29
C ASP A 92 4.50 7.50 -11.71
N LYS A 93 5.43 8.45 -11.73
CA LYS A 93 5.24 9.78 -11.11
C LYS A 93 4.17 10.58 -11.86
N GLU A 94 4.14 10.51 -13.18
CA GLU A 94 3.21 11.24 -14.04
C GLU A 94 1.76 10.76 -13.81
N LYS A 95 1.59 9.46 -13.55
CA LYS A 95 0.28 8.85 -13.26
C LYS A 95 -0.08 8.83 -11.78
N MET A 96 0.78 9.33 -10.89
CA MET A 96 0.62 9.23 -9.44
C MET A 96 0.37 7.77 -8.98
N ALA A 97 1.05 6.83 -9.65
CA ALA A 97 0.83 5.40 -9.47
C ALA A 97 2.00 4.75 -8.72
N ALA A 98 1.68 3.81 -7.85
CA ALA A 98 2.66 2.91 -7.23
C ALA A 98 2.04 1.51 -7.13
N VAL A 99 2.73 0.53 -7.70
CA VAL A 99 2.20 -0.82 -7.87
C VAL A 99 3.25 -1.89 -7.56
N GLU A 100 2.80 -2.98 -6.98
CA GLU A 100 3.53 -4.25 -7.03
C GLU A 100 3.22 -4.94 -8.36
N VAL A 101 4.26 -5.36 -9.07
CA VAL A 101 4.17 -6.13 -10.32
C VAL A 101 4.85 -7.48 -10.13
N LYS A 102 4.08 -8.57 -10.24
CA LYS A 102 4.58 -9.94 -10.25
C LYS A 102 4.41 -10.55 -11.62
N GLU A 103 5.45 -11.24 -12.09
CA GLU A 103 5.43 -11.93 -13.38
C GLU A 103 5.66 -13.42 -13.15
N LYS A 104 4.78 -14.27 -13.69
CA LYS A 104 4.91 -15.72 -13.62
C LYS A 104 4.39 -16.37 -14.88
N ASN A 105 5.25 -17.09 -15.59
CA ASN A 105 4.92 -17.83 -16.82
C ASN A 105 4.22 -16.94 -17.88
N GLY A 106 4.67 -15.69 -18.03
CA GLY A 106 4.08 -14.72 -18.96
C GLY A 106 2.79 -14.04 -18.45
N ALA A 107 2.20 -14.50 -17.35
CA ALA A 107 1.10 -13.80 -16.70
C ALA A 107 1.64 -12.67 -15.80
N VAL A 108 0.97 -11.52 -15.85
CA VAL A 108 1.30 -10.33 -15.05
C VAL A 108 0.22 -10.15 -14.00
N GLU A 109 0.63 -10.00 -12.75
CA GLU A 109 -0.22 -9.59 -11.64
C GLU A 109 0.20 -8.18 -11.20
N VAL A 110 -0.77 -7.29 -11.08
CA VAL A 110 -0.57 -5.90 -10.68
C VAL A 110 -1.48 -5.62 -9.49
N SER A 111 -0.92 -5.07 -8.41
CA SER A 111 -1.70 -4.61 -7.28
C SER A 111 -1.22 -3.25 -6.79
N GLY A 112 -2.14 -2.40 -6.33
CA GLY A 112 -1.81 -1.09 -5.76
C GLY A 112 -2.58 0.07 -6.39
N VAL A 113 -1.88 1.19 -6.55
CA VAL A 113 -2.42 2.48 -6.95
C VAL A 113 -2.07 2.74 -8.41
N ILE A 114 -3.08 2.96 -9.26
CA ILE A 114 -2.86 3.21 -10.70
C ILE A 114 -3.24 4.63 -11.13
N SER A 115 -3.92 5.38 -10.27
CA SER A 115 -4.09 6.84 -10.37
C SER A 115 -4.40 7.45 -8.99
N ASP A 116 -4.66 8.75 -8.95
CA ASP A 116 -5.16 9.46 -7.76
C ASP A 116 -6.42 8.84 -7.12
N THR A 117 -7.27 8.22 -7.94
CA THR A 117 -8.61 7.70 -7.60
C THR A 117 -8.74 6.20 -7.84
N LEU A 118 -7.96 5.61 -8.74
CA LEU A 118 -8.13 4.22 -9.19
C LEU A 118 -7.11 3.26 -8.59
N ARG A 119 -7.62 2.12 -8.11
CA ARG A 119 -6.86 1.05 -7.46
C ARG A 119 -7.06 -0.23 -8.27
N ILE A 120 -6.06 -1.11 -8.23
CA ILE A 120 -6.08 -2.38 -8.95
C ILE A 120 -5.73 -3.55 -8.03
N LEU A 121 -6.42 -4.68 -8.17
CA LEU A 121 -6.14 -5.92 -7.46
C LEU A 121 -6.37 -7.14 -8.37
N PRO A 122 -5.55 -8.20 -8.27
CA PRO A 122 -5.78 -9.43 -9.03
C PRO A 122 -7.03 -10.18 -8.54
N LEU A 123 -7.73 -10.84 -9.45
CA LEU A 123 -8.90 -11.70 -9.19
C LEU A 123 -8.54 -13.18 -9.39
N HIS A 124 -7.82 -13.77 -8.43
CA HIS A 124 -7.32 -15.16 -8.53
C HIS A 124 -8.41 -16.23 -8.64
N LEU A 125 -9.63 -15.94 -8.18
CA LEU A 125 -10.78 -16.86 -8.25
C LEU A 125 -11.53 -16.79 -9.59
N MET A 126 -11.24 -15.79 -10.42
CA MET A 126 -11.86 -15.63 -11.73
C MET A 126 -11.08 -16.45 -12.78
N ALA A 127 -11.79 -17.00 -13.78
CA ALA A 127 -11.16 -17.71 -14.87
C ALA A 127 -10.16 -16.81 -15.61
N ARG A 128 -9.01 -17.38 -15.96
CA ARG A 128 -8.02 -16.71 -16.82
C ARG A 128 -8.60 -16.51 -18.23
N ALA A 129 -8.11 -15.49 -18.91
CA ALA A 129 -8.40 -15.31 -20.34
C ALA A 129 -7.77 -16.46 -21.16
N GLU A 130 -8.21 -16.61 -22.41
CA GLU A 130 -7.70 -17.66 -23.33
C GLU A 130 -6.19 -17.57 -23.55
N ASP A 131 -5.63 -16.35 -23.50
CA ASP A 131 -4.19 -16.09 -23.60
C ASP A 131 -3.42 -16.28 -22.28
N GLY A 132 -4.10 -16.74 -21.22
CA GLY A 132 -3.52 -16.98 -19.89
C GLY A 132 -3.46 -15.74 -18.99
N SER A 133 -3.90 -14.56 -19.46
CA SER A 133 -3.93 -13.34 -18.66
C SER A 133 -4.84 -13.48 -17.43
N ILE A 134 -4.41 -12.86 -16.33
CA ILE A 134 -5.12 -12.86 -15.06
C ILE A 134 -6.06 -11.65 -15.03
N ALA A 135 -7.32 -11.89 -14.66
CA ALA A 135 -8.30 -10.83 -14.49
C ALA A 135 -7.94 -9.95 -13.29
N HIS A 136 -8.12 -8.64 -13.44
CA HIS A 136 -7.88 -7.66 -12.38
C HIS A 136 -9.12 -6.80 -12.19
N LYS A 137 -9.43 -6.54 -10.92
CA LYS A 137 -10.45 -5.58 -10.52
C LYS A 137 -9.85 -4.19 -10.49
N ILE A 138 -10.41 -3.27 -11.27
CA ILE A 138 -10.16 -1.84 -11.14
C ILE A 138 -11.37 -1.21 -10.45
N PHE A 139 -11.12 -0.45 -9.40
CA PHE A 139 -12.17 0.21 -8.66
C PHE A 139 -11.72 1.59 -8.22
N GLU A 140 -12.69 2.49 -8.16
CA GLU A 140 -12.50 3.82 -7.62
C GLU A 140 -12.51 3.74 -6.10
N VAL A 141 -11.56 4.43 -5.49
CA VAL A 141 -11.58 4.75 -4.07
C VAL A 141 -11.78 6.24 -4.02
N ASP A 142 -12.81 6.68 -3.29
CA ASP A 142 -13.13 8.09 -3.12
C ASP A 142 -11.82 8.86 -2.81
N ALA A 143 -11.46 9.81 -3.68
CA ALA A 143 -10.48 10.82 -3.31
C ALA A 143 -11.04 11.45 -2.02
N PRO A 144 -10.29 11.51 -0.90
CA PRO A 144 -10.85 11.82 0.41
C PRO A 144 -11.80 13.00 0.31
N ALA A 145 -13.10 12.71 0.42
CA ALA A 145 -14.12 13.73 0.46
C ALA A 145 -13.81 14.54 1.72
N HIS A 146 -13.30 15.75 1.50
CA HIS A 146 -12.93 16.71 2.52
C HIS A 146 -11.59 16.41 3.25
N ARG A 147 -10.57 17.18 2.88
CA ARG A 147 -9.45 17.59 3.76
C ARG A 147 -9.91 18.27 5.07
N GLY A 148 -11.21 18.29 5.38
CA GLY A 148 -11.76 18.87 6.61
C GLY A 148 -11.44 18.06 7.86
N HIS A 149 -11.02 16.80 7.72
CA HIS A 149 -10.53 15.96 8.81
C HIS A 149 -9.00 15.77 8.78
N ASP A 150 -8.27 16.34 7.80
CA ASP A 150 -6.84 16.61 7.93
C ASP A 150 -6.66 17.80 8.89
N TYR A 151 -7.12 17.62 10.13
CA TYR A 151 -6.69 18.45 11.22
C TYR A 151 -5.47 17.74 11.78
N VAL A 152 -4.31 18.40 11.75
CA VAL A 152 -3.32 18.11 12.79
C VAL A 152 -4.08 18.38 14.07
N GLU A 153 -4.44 17.33 14.81
CA GLU A 153 -4.98 17.51 16.14
C GLU A 153 -3.88 18.16 16.98
N THR A 154 -3.78 19.49 16.89
CA THR A 154 -3.34 20.34 17.98
C THR A 154 -4.46 20.24 19.01
N SER A 155 -4.69 19.02 19.49
CA SER A 155 -5.21 18.83 20.82
C SER A 155 -4.39 19.79 21.67
N ASN A 156 -5.04 20.45 22.61
CA ASN A 156 -4.34 21.10 23.70
C ASN A 156 -3.56 20.08 24.56
N ASN A 157 -3.18 18.92 24.02
CA ASN A 157 -1.82 18.42 24.13
C ASN A 157 -0.88 19.51 23.60
N GLN A 158 -0.77 20.61 24.35
CA GLN A 158 0.55 20.97 24.80
C GLN A 158 1.14 19.63 25.25
N LEU A 159 1.94 18.99 24.38
CA LEU A 159 3.26 18.61 24.84
C LEU A 159 3.63 19.82 25.66
N GLU A 160 3.49 19.73 26.99
CA GLU A 160 4.13 20.69 27.85
C GLU A 160 5.54 20.66 27.27
N GLU A 161 5.90 21.68 26.47
CA GLU A 161 7.28 22.04 26.30
C GLU A 161 7.78 21.90 27.71
N ARG A 162 8.72 20.97 27.94
CA ARG A 162 9.26 20.75 29.28
C ARG A 162 9.84 22.08 29.70
N LEU A 163 9.00 22.94 30.27
CA LEU A 163 9.20 24.35 30.53
C LEU A 163 9.88 24.38 31.88
N ASN A 164 11.05 23.73 31.93
CA ASN A 164 12.00 23.92 32.99
C ASN A 164 12.68 25.26 32.76
N GLY A 165 11.95 26.38 32.87
CA GLY A 165 12.49 27.72 33.12
C GLY A 165 13.50 28.33 32.12
N TYR A 166 13.87 27.66 31.03
CA TYR A 166 14.81 28.19 30.05
C TYR A 166 14.05 28.95 28.96
N LYS A 167 14.33 30.25 28.83
CA LYS A 167 13.85 31.11 27.73
C LYS A 167 14.09 30.39 26.40
N LEU A 168 13.01 30.00 25.72
CA LEU A 168 13.11 29.45 24.37
C LEU A 168 13.71 30.53 23.48
N SER A 169 14.94 30.28 23.00
CA SER A 169 15.49 31.06 21.90
C SER A 169 14.53 30.90 20.73
N THR A 170 14.19 31.99 20.02
CA THR A 170 13.41 31.89 18.77
C THR A 170 13.98 30.75 17.92
N PRO A 171 13.16 29.79 17.47
CA PRO A 171 13.65 28.67 16.66
C PRO A 171 14.49 29.23 15.53
N LYS A 172 15.79 28.94 15.52
CA LYS A 172 16.62 29.32 14.38
C LYS A 172 16.05 28.58 13.19
N GLN A 173 15.67 29.31 12.14
CA GLN A 173 15.33 28.67 10.87
C GLN A 173 16.58 27.90 10.41
N VAL A 174 16.51 26.58 10.50
CA VAL A 174 17.54 25.69 9.99
C VAL A 174 17.20 25.42 8.52
N LYS A 175 18.19 25.53 7.65
CA LYS A 175 18.04 25.13 6.25
C LYS A 175 17.93 23.61 6.21
N VAL A 176 16.73 23.10 5.91
CA VAL A 176 16.48 21.68 5.71
C VAL A 176 16.85 21.31 4.26
N PRO A 177 17.53 20.17 4.03
CA PRO A 177 17.79 19.67 2.67
C PRO A 177 16.48 19.44 1.89
N ASP A 178 16.53 19.58 0.57
CA ASP A 178 15.43 19.27 -0.33
C ASP A 178 15.94 18.32 -1.43
N PRO A 179 15.54 17.03 -1.42
CA PRO A 179 14.64 16.40 -0.45
C PRO A 179 15.32 16.10 0.90
N PHE A 180 14.53 15.96 1.96
CA PHE A 180 14.97 15.37 3.22
C PHE A 180 14.32 13.99 3.43
N LEU A 181 15.01 13.12 4.17
CA LEU A 181 14.54 11.78 4.48
C LEU A 181 13.78 11.76 5.80
N ILE A 182 12.64 11.07 5.81
CA ILE A 182 11.84 10.81 7.01
C ILE A 182 11.84 9.31 7.26
N GLU A 183 12.46 8.92 8.35
CA GLU A 183 12.39 7.55 8.81
C GLU A 183 11.07 7.32 9.54
N THR A 184 10.35 6.30 9.11
CA THR A 184 8.99 6.04 9.55
C THR A 184 8.92 4.70 10.27
N LEU A 185 8.32 4.72 11.46
CA LEU A 185 7.85 3.53 12.17
C LEU A 185 6.34 3.43 11.96
N ILE A 186 5.85 2.29 11.48
CA ILE A 186 4.44 2.07 11.21
C ILE A 186 3.92 1.01 12.17
N VAL A 187 2.82 1.33 12.85
CA VAL A 187 2.12 0.42 13.75
C VAL A 187 0.78 0.09 13.12
N ALA A 188 0.53 -1.20 12.91
CA ALA A 188 -0.74 -1.73 12.44
C ALA A 188 -1.44 -2.47 13.58
N ASP A 189 -2.74 -2.24 13.75
CA ASP A 189 -3.52 -3.03 14.70
C ASP A 189 -3.89 -4.41 14.13
N LYS A 190 -4.40 -5.29 15.00
CA LYS A 190 -4.80 -6.65 14.62
C LYS A 190 -5.95 -6.69 13.61
N TYR A 191 -6.82 -5.69 13.59
CA TYR A 191 -7.98 -5.66 12.69
C TYR A 191 -7.54 -5.28 11.28
N PHE A 192 -6.59 -4.35 11.16
CA PHE A 192 -5.91 -4.03 9.92
C PHE A 192 -5.13 -5.25 9.41
N TYR A 193 -4.32 -5.87 10.29
CA TYR A 193 -3.54 -7.08 9.95
C TYR A 193 -4.41 -8.22 9.43
N ALA A 194 -5.62 -8.41 9.97
CA ALA A 194 -6.55 -9.48 9.56
C ALA A 194 -6.97 -9.44 8.08
N ASN A 195 -6.67 -8.36 7.34
CA ASN A 195 -6.90 -8.25 5.90
C ASN A 195 -5.75 -8.86 5.06
N PHE A 196 -4.67 -9.31 5.68
CA PHE A 196 -3.49 -9.86 5.04
C PHE A 196 -3.31 -11.33 5.41
N GLU A 197 -2.87 -12.13 4.45
CA GLU A 197 -2.60 -13.56 4.63
C GLU A 197 -1.31 -13.81 5.42
N ASN A 198 -0.34 -12.89 5.33
CA ASN A 198 0.96 -13.00 5.96
C ASN A 198 1.67 -11.64 6.01
N ASP A 199 2.78 -11.62 6.75
CA ASP A 199 3.61 -10.44 6.97
C ASP A 199 4.17 -9.85 5.68
N THR A 200 4.53 -10.69 4.71
CA THR A 200 5.02 -10.25 3.39
C THR A 200 3.96 -9.41 2.69
N GLN A 201 2.71 -9.83 2.71
CA GLN A 201 1.61 -9.08 2.08
C GLN A 201 1.34 -7.76 2.79
N LEU A 202 1.36 -7.74 4.14
CA LEU A 202 1.23 -6.52 4.93
C LEU A 202 2.35 -5.52 4.59
N VAL A 203 3.61 -5.96 4.65
CA VAL A 203 4.77 -5.11 4.41
C VAL A 203 4.77 -4.56 2.99
N THR A 204 4.46 -5.39 1.98
CA THR A 204 4.34 -4.91 0.59
C THR A 204 3.22 -3.89 0.43
N TYR A 205 2.08 -4.07 1.09
CA TYR A 205 0.99 -3.10 1.05
C TYR A 205 1.41 -1.75 1.65
N ILE A 206 2.07 -1.79 2.81
CA ILE A 206 2.58 -0.58 3.47
C ILE A 206 3.62 0.10 2.59
N ALA A 207 4.57 -0.65 2.02
CA ALA A 207 5.58 -0.15 1.09
C ALA A 207 4.94 0.53 -0.13
N THR A 208 3.91 -0.08 -0.71
CA THR A 208 3.17 0.49 -1.85
C THR A 208 2.47 1.80 -1.48
N THR A 209 1.90 1.86 -0.28
CA THR A 209 1.25 3.07 0.25
C THR A 209 2.27 4.19 0.46
N MET A 210 3.44 3.88 1.03
CA MET A 210 4.52 4.85 1.20
C MET A 210 5.11 5.31 -0.12
N ALA A 211 5.30 4.42 -1.08
CA ALA A 211 5.73 4.80 -2.42
C ALA A 211 4.73 5.78 -3.06
N THR A 212 3.43 5.54 -2.90
CA THR A 212 2.38 6.49 -3.34
C THR A 212 2.54 7.85 -2.63
N ALA A 213 2.76 7.84 -1.32
CA ALA A 213 2.96 9.07 -0.55
C ALA A 213 4.22 9.85 -0.99
N ASN A 214 5.32 9.17 -1.28
CA ASN A 214 6.57 9.77 -1.74
C ASN A 214 6.43 10.47 -3.10
N ILE A 215 5.55 9.97 -3.99
CA ILE A 215 5.24 10.69 -5.23
C ILE A 215 4.55 12.02 -4.92
N ARG A 216 3.65 12.04 -3.93
CA ARG A 216 2.91 13.26 -3.54
C ARG A 216 3.75 14.25 -2.74
N TYR A 217 4.67 13.76 -1.92
CA TYR A 217 5.53 14.54 -1.03
C TYR A 217 7.00 14.38 -1.46
N SER A 218 7.32 14.73 -2.70
CA SER A 218 8.65 14.54 -3.29
C SER A 218 9.80 15.21 -2.53
N ASN A 219 9.50 16.21 -1.70
CA ASN A 219 10.49 16.95 -0.92
C ASN A 219 10.75 16.32 0.47
N ALA A 220 9.90 15.37 0.87
CA ALA A 220 9.90 14.69 2.16
C ALA A 220 9.75 13.18 1.94
N ILE A 221 10.87 12.51 1.66
CA ILE A 221 10.88 11.11 1.24
C ILE A 221 10.80 10.20 2.47
N LEU A 222 9.68 9.48 2.58
CA LEU A 222 9.45 8.49 3.62
C LEU A 222 10.25 7.22 3.35
N THR A 223 10.94 6.71 4.36
CA THR A 223 11.61 5.42 4.37
C THR A 223 11.20 4.61 5.59
N LEU A 224 11.02 3.30 5.43
CA LEU A 224 10.72 2.37 6.53
C LEU A 224 12.02 1.87 7.15
N LYS A 225 12.16 2.10 8.46
CA LYS A 225 13.43 1.90 9.17
C LYS A 225 13.56 0.52 9.82
N VAL A 226 14.82 0.12 10.00
CA VAL A 226 15.27 -0.91 10.95
C VAL A 226 15.02 -0.39 12.37
N THR A 227 14.29 -1.12 13.22
CA THR A 227 14.28 -0.87 14.67
C THR A 227 14.47 -2.19 15.40
#